data_AF-A0A4Y2ICM3-F1
#
_entry.id   AF-A0A4Y2ICM3-F1
#
_cell.length_a   1.000
_cell.length_b   1.000
_cell.length_c   1.000
_cell.angle_alpha   90.00
_cell.angle_beta   90.00
_cell.angle_gamma   90.00
#
_symmetry.space_group_name_H-M   'P 1'
#
loop_
_entity.id
_entity.type
_entity.pdbx_description
1 polymer ?
#
loop_
_entity_poly.entity_id
_entity_poly.type
_entity_poly.pdbx_seq_one_letter_code
_entity_poly.pdbx_strand_id
1 'polypeptide(L)'
;MHKEIAKSASEKVLKHLWYLSADLSGLSLFDSHVPFLTKRKVVEALQNKKGTKNSEKSIVFSLKNFQEKKCEDFVTKESFKLFKEMNLPQGFLKADPEHWNTNSDYRIALEMVQSIKVVNDHAERGIALIKEYTGILT
;
A
#
# COMPACT_ATOMS: atom_id res chain seq x y z
N MET A 1 2.81 23.29 19.69
CA MET A 1 2.37 21.91 20.05
C MET A 1 2.03 21.07 18.81
N HIS A 2 1.11 21.47 17.93
CA HIS A 2 0.72 20.65 16.76
C HIS A 2 1.83 20.37 15.73
N LYS A 3 2.75 21.32 15.50
CA LYS A 3 3.81 21.19 14.48
C LYS A 3 4.88 20.16 14.85
N GLU A 4 5.23 20.07 16.13
CA GLU A 4 6.21 19.08 16.60
C GLU A 4 5.64 17.67 16.61
N ILE A 5 4.39 17.50 17.08
CA ILE A 5 3.69 16.22 17.02
C ILE A 5 3.56 15.74 15.57
N ALA A 6 3.17 16.63 14.65
CA ALA A 6 3.08 16.30 13.23
C ALA A 6 4.44 15.91 12.64
N LYS A 7 5.53 16.61 13.02
CA LYS A 7 6.89 16.27 12.58
C LYS A 7 7.29 14.89 13.07
N SER A 8 7.16 14.60 14.37
CA SER A 8 7.51 13.30 14.95
C SER A 8 6.66 12.16 14.37
N ALA A 9 5.37 12.38 14.15
CA ALA A 9 4.50 11.42 13.50
C ALA A 9 4.96 11.13 12.05
N SER A 10 5.30 12.18 11.30
CA SER A 10 5.74 12.02 9.92
C SER A 10 7.11 11.33 9.81
N GLU A 11 8.04 11.63 10.72
CA GLU A 11 9.32 10.92 10.84
C GLU A 11 9.13 9.45 11.19
N LYS A 12 8.12 9.12 12.01
CA LYS A 12 7.79 7.73 12.31
C LYS A 12 7.23 7.02 11.08
N VAL A 13 6.31 7.64 10.33
CA VAL A 13 5.78 7.09 9.07
C VAL A 13 6.89 6.82 8.05
N LEU A 14 7.88 7.73 7.92
CA LEU A 14 9.03 7.52 7.03
C LEU A 14 9.77 6.20 7.29
N LYS A 15 9.88 5.79 8.56
CA LYS A 15 10.58 4.55 8.94
C LYS A 15 9.81 3.28 8.52
N HIS A 16 8.52 3.40 8.23
CA HIS A 16 7.67 2.29 7.78
C HIS A 16 7.45 2.30 6.26
N LEU A 17 8.06 3.24 5.51
CA LEU A 17 7.96 3.29 4.05
C LEU A 17 8.68 2.13 3.34
N TRP A 18 9.44 1.32 4.05
CA TRP A 18 9.97 0.06 3.50
C TRP A 18 8.89 -0.90 3.01
N TYR A 19 7.67 -0.80 3.54
CA TYR A 19 6.51 -1.56 3.06
C TYR A 19 5.80 -0.90 1.88
N LEU A 20 6.13 0.35 1.56
CA LEU A 20 5.55 1.07 0.43
C LEU A 20 6.34 0.74 -0.84
N SER A 21 5.86 -0.27 -1.56
CA SER A 21 6.37 -0.68 -2.86
C SER A 21 5.33 -0.45 -3.95
N ALA A 22 5.79 -0.33 -5.20
CA ALA A 22 4.88 -0.27 -6.34
C ALA A 22 3.99 -1.51 -6.38
N ASP A 23 4.53 -2.69 -6.09
CA ASP A 23 3.80 -3.97 -6.07
C ASP A 23 2.59 -3.95 -5.11
N LEU A 24 2.80 -3.49 -3.87
CA LEU A 24 1.77 -3.46 -2.83
C LEU A 24 0.78 -2.30 -3.00
N SER A 25 1.19 -1.21 -3.64
CA SER A 25 0.35 -0.02 -3.81
C SER A 25 -0.94 -0.31 -4.58
N GLY A 26 -0.96 -1.34 -5.43
CA GLY A 26 -2.16 -1.79 -6.13
C GLY A 26 -3.25 -2.36 -5.22
N LEU A 27 -2.90 -2.85 -4.02
CA LEU A 27 -3.87 -3.38 -3.05
C LEU A 27 -4.81 -2.30 -2.49
N SER A 28 -4.45 -1.01 -2.63
CA SER A 28 -5.30 0.12 -2.27
C SER A 28 -6.68 0.11 -2.94
N LEU A 29 -6.84 -0.59 -4.07
CA LEU A 29 -8.12 -0.78 -4.75
C LEU A 29 -9.16 -1.55 -3.90
N PHE A 30 -8.70 -2.34 -2.93
CA PHE A 30 -9.53 -3.16 -2.06
C PHE A 30 -9.84 -2.48 -0.71
N ASP A 31 -9.28 -1.31 -0.44
CA ASP A 31 -9.59 -0.53 0.76
C ASP A 31 -10.92 0.23 0.57
N SER A 32 -11.82 0.11 1.56
CA SER A 32 -13.10 0.82 1.59
C SER A 32 -12.97 2.31 1.83
N HIS A 33 -11.86 2.77 2.43
CA HIS A 33 -11.62 4.17 2.74
C HIS A 33 -11.04 4.95 1.56
N VAL A 34 -10.58 4.26 0.50
CA VAL A 34 -10.11 4.90 -0.72
C VAL A 34 -11.32 5.32 -1.57
N PRO A 35 -11.51 6.62 -1.84
CA PRO A 35 -12.66 7.09 -2.62
C PRO A 35 -12.66 6.56 -4.05
N PHE A 36 -13.86 6.41 -4.66
CA PHE A 36 -14.00 5.93 -6.03
C PHE A 36 -13.21 6.77 -7.05
N LEU A 37 -13.18 8.09 -6.87
CA LEU A 37 -12.38 9.00 -7.73
C LEU A 37 -10.89 8.64 -7.69
N THR A 38 -10.36 8.31 -6.52
CA THR A 38 -8.96 7.88 -6.37
C THR A 38 -8.76 6.50 -6.99
N LYS A 39 -9.70 5.56 -6.78
CA LYS A 39 -9.65 4.22 -7.42
C LYS A 39 -9.59 4.31 -8.94
N ARG A 40 -10.36 5.21 -9.58
CA ARG A 40 -10.31 5.45 -11.03
C ARG A 40 -8.91 5.86 -11.49
N LYS A 41 -8.30 6.83 -10.80
CA LYS A 41 -6.94 7.30 -11.12
C LYS A 41 -5.89 6.22 -10.90
N VAL A 42 -6.04 5.42 -9.86
CA VAL A 42 -5.18 4.26 -9.61
C VAL A 42 -5.28 3.25 -10.74
N VAL A 43 -6.49 2.93 -11.22
CA VAL A 43 -6.69 2.03 -12.38
C VAL A 43 -6.07 2.61 -13.65
N GLU A 44 -6.21 3.92 -13.88
CA GLU A 44 -5.56 4.59 -15.00
C GLU A 44 -4.03 4.51 -14.91
N ALA A 45 -3.45 4.81 -13.75
CA ALA A 45 -2.02 4.70 -13.51
C ALA A 45 -1.53 3.24 -13.70
N LEU A 46 -2.31 2.27 -13.22
CA LEU A 46 -2.04 0.85 -13.36
C LEU A 46 -1.94 0.41 -14.84
N GLN A 47 -2.77 0.98 -15.72
CA GLN A 47 -2.80 0.65 -17.15
C GLN A 47 -1.80 1.44 -17.99
N ASN A 48 -1.44 2.66 -17.57
CA ASN A 48 -0.70 3.61 -18.42
C ASN A 48 0.73 3.89 -17.94
N LYS A 49 0.99 3.85 -16.63
CA LYS A 49 2.27 4.25 -16.05
C LYS A 49 3.29 3.12 -16.12
N LYS A 50 4.31 3.29 -16.96
CA LYS A 50 5.45 2.36 -17.00
C LYS A 50 6.23 2.45 -15.68
N GLY A 51 6.60 1.29 -15.15
CA GLY A 51 7.50 1.20 -14.00
C GLY A 51 8.86 1.81 -14.30
N THR A 52 9.52 2.33 -13.28
CA THR A 52 10.92 2.75 -13.36
C THR A 52 11.80 1.51 -13.30
N LYS A 53 12.73 1.35 -14.25
CA LYS A 53 13.67 0.21 -14.36
C LYS A 53 14.49 -0.12 -13.10
N ASN A 54 14.46 0.72 -12.06
CA ASN A 54 15.10 0.42 -10.79
C ASN A 54 14.19 -0.50 -9.97
N SER A 55 14.59 -1.76 -9.92
CA SER A 55 14.09 -2.86 -9.09
C SER A 55 14.29 -2.64 -7.57
N GLU A 56 14.39 -1.40 -7.11
CA GLU A 56 14.47 -1.09 -5.69
C GLU A 56 13.10 -1.35 -5.09
N LYS A 57 12.98 -2.49 -4.40
CA LYS A 57 11.76 -2.99 -3.76
C LYS A 57 11.09 -2.00 -2.80
N SER A 58 11.79 -0.94 -2.41
CA SER A 58 11.30 0.13 -1.53
C SER A 58 11.43 1.47 -2.24
N ILE A 59 10.36 2.25 -2.29
CA ILE A 59 10.42 3.61 -2.82
C ILE A 59 11.11 4.52 -1.77
N VAL A 60 12.32 4.99 -2.08
CA VAL A 60 13.07 5.87 -1.17
C VAL A 60 12.52 7.30 -1.26
N PHE A 61 12.00 7.85 -0.15
CA PHE A 61 11.43 9.21 -0.08
C PHE A 61 12.14 10.12 0.92
N SER A 62 12.04 11.43 0.66
CA SER A 62 12.18 12.50 1.67
C SER A 62 10.79 13.02 2.09
N LEU A 63 10.66 13.57 3.30
CA LEU A 63 9.38 14.09 3.83
C LEU A 63 8.71 15.14 2.92
N LYS A 64 9.51 16.01 2.31
CA LYS A 64 9.01 17.05 1.39
C LYS A 64 8.35 16.42 0.16
N ASN A 65 8.98 15.37 -0.37
CA ASN A 65 8.47 14.68 -1.55
C ASN A 65 7.23 13.83 -1.23
N PHE A 66 7.08 13.34 -0.01
CA PHE A 66 5.94 12.50 0.38
C PHE A 66 4.63 13.31 0.49
N GLN A 67 4.68 14.53 1.02
CA GLN A 67 3.48 15.36 1.23
C GLN A 67 2.79 15.79 -0.07
N GLU A 68 3.53 15.82 -1.18
CA GLU A 68 3.02 16.20 -2.49
C GLU A 68 2.47 15.01 -3.30
N LYS A 69 2.74 13.78 -2.86
CA LYS A 69 2.40 12.56 -3.59
C LYS A 69 0.99 12.09 -3.26
N LYS A 70 0.29 11.60 -4.28
CA LYS A 70 -1.05 11.01 -4.17
C LYS A 70 -0.99 9.50 -4.38
N CYS A 71 -2.07 8.80 -4.04
CA CYS A 71 -2.14 7.34 -4.15
C CYS A 71 -1.78 6.82 -5.56
N GLU A 72 -2.27 7.50 -6.60
CA GLU A 72 -1.97 7.18 -8.00
C GLU A 72 -0.49 7.32 -8.37
N ASP A 73 0.29 8.09 -7.61
CA ASP A 73 1.72 8.27 -7.89
C ASP A 73 2.55 7.03 -7.55
N PHE A 74 2.06 6.18 -6.65
CA PHE A 74 2.76 4.98 -6.19
C PHE A 74 2.40 3.73 -7.01
N VAL A 75 1.37 3.81 -7.85
CA VAL A 75 0.89 2.68 -8.64
C VAL A 75 1.49 2.72 -10.04
N THR A 76 2.04 1.59 -10.49
CA THR A 76 2.62 1.41 -11.83
C THR A 76 2.13 0.11 -12.44
N LYS A 77 2.52 -0.18 -13.68
CA LYS A 77 2.33 -1.51 -14.28
C LYS A 77 2.99 -2.65 -13.49
N GLU A 78 3.93 -2.37 -12.59
CA GLU A 78 4.51 -3.41 -11.72
C GLU A 78 3.54 -3.85 -10.63
N SER A 79 2.64 -2.96 -10.19
CA SER A 79 1.55 -3.31 -9.27
C SER A 79 0.66 -4.44 -9.82
N PHE A 80 0.57 -4.61 -11.15
CA PHE A 80 -0.11 -5.75 -11.78
C PHE A 80 0.59 -7.10 -11.55
N LYS A 81 1.90 -7.10 -11.27
CA LYS A 81 2.67 -8.33 -11.06
C LYS A 81 2.14 -9.08 -9.84
N LEU A 82 1.85 -8.35 -8.76
CA LEU A 82 1.26 -8.92 -7.55
C LEU A 82 -0.10 -9.58 -7.84
N PHE A 83 -0.94 -8.94 -8.66
CA PHE A 83 -2.25 -9.48 -9.03
C PHE A 83 -2.13 -10.80 -9.78
N LYS A 84 -1.10 -10.93 -10.64
CA LYS A 84 -0.81 -12.18 -11.34
C LYS A 84 -0.24 -13.25 -10.39
N GLU A 85 0.70 -12.87 -9.54
CA GLU A 85 1.34 -13.80 -8.58
C GLU A 85 0.33 -14.37 -7.57
N MET A 86 -0.65 -13.55 -7.15
CA MET A 86 -1.74 -13.95 -6.27
C MET A 86 -2.92 -14.60 -6.99
N ASN A 87 -2.88 -14.73 -8.33
CA ASN A 87 -4.00 -15.21 -9.16
C ASN A 87 -5.31 -14.46 -8.89
N LEU A 88 -5.24 -13.15 -8.64
CA LEU A 88 -6.43 -12.33 -8.43
C LEU A 88 -7.16 -12.12 -9.76
N PRO A 89 -8.49 -12.30 -9.81
CA PRO A 89 -9.27 -12.02 -11.01
C PRO A 89 -9.21 -10.52 -11.33
N GLN A 90 -9.05 -10.19 -12.61
CA GLN A 90 -8.75 -8.82 -13.07
C GLN A 90 -9.87 -8.22 -13.93
N GLY A 91 -10.93 -8.99 -14.20
CA GLY A 91 -12.03 -8.59 -15.08
C GLY A 91 -12.74 -7.32 -14.60
N PHE A 92 -12.79 -7.13 -13.27
CA PHE A 92 -13.40 -5.94 -12.65
C PHE A 92 -12.69 -4.62 -13.01
N LEU A 93 -11.40 -4.64 -13.34
CA LEU A 93 -10.63 -3.41 -13.66
C LEU A 93 -11.12 -2.71 -14.93
N LYS A 94 -11.96 -3.36 -15.74
CA LYS A 94 -12.60 -2.77 -16.93
C LYS A 94 -13.91 -2.03 -16.61
N ALA A 95 -14.50 -2.31 -15.45
CA ALA A 95 -15.73 -1.68 -15.00
C ALA A 95 -15.42 -0.48 -14.08
N ASP A 96 -16.36 0.46 -13.96
CA ASP A 96 -16.21 1.59 -13.06
C ASP A 96 -16.20 1.14 -11.58
N PRO A 97 -15.33 1.72 -10.72
CA PRO A 97 -15.26 1.38 -9.29
C PRO A 97 -16.57 1.44 -8.52
N GLU A 98 -17.54 2.26 -8.94
CA GLU A 98 -18.86 2.32 -8.33
C GLU A 98 -19.63 0.98 -8.43
N HIS A 99 -19.35 0.20 -9.47
CA HIS A 99 -20.05 -1.07 -9.75
C HIS A 99 -19.26 -2.31 -9.32
N TRP A 100 -18.09 -2.13 -8.70
CA TRP A 100 -17.23 -3.25 -8.29
C TRP A 100 -17.88 -4.13 -7.22
N ASN A 101 -18.66 -3.55 -6.31
CA ASN A 101 -19.32 -4.32 -5.25
C ASN A 101 -20.32 -5.37 -5.79
N THR A 102 -20.87 -5.15 -6.98
CA THR A 102 -21.76 -6.11 -7.65
C THR A 102 -21.02 -7.11 -8.54
N ASN A 103 -19.73 -6.89 -8.79
CA ASN A 103 -18.92 -7.74 -9.66
C ASN A 103 -18.38 -8.96 -8.88
N SER A 104 -18.62 -10.17 -9.38
CA SER A 104 -18.14 -11.42 -8.78
C SER A 104 -16.62 -11.48 -8.66
N ASP A 105 -15.91 -11.03 -9.70
CA ASP A 105 -14.44 -11.03 -9.73
C ASP A 105 -13.88 -10.15 -8.62
N TYR A 106 -14.44 -8.95 -8.45
CA TYR A 106 -14.00 -8.04 -7.40
C TYR A 106 -14.22 -8.63 -6.02
N ARG A 107 -15.38 -9.27 -5.78
CA ARG A 107 -15.69 -9.89 -4.49
C ARG A 107 -14.74 -11.04 -4.15
N ILE A 108 -14.42 -11.88 -5.12
CA ILE A 108 -13.45 -12.97 -4.96
C ILE A 108 -12.06 -12.41 -4.65
N ALA A 109 -11.62 -11.40 -5.42
CA ALA A 109 -10.33 -10.76 -5.19
C ALA A 109 -10.27 -10.07 -3.81
N LEU A 110 -11.35 -9.40 -3.41
CA LEU A 110 -11.47 -8.73 -2.11
C LEU A 110 -11.34 -9.73 -0.96
N GLU A 111 -12.03 -10.86 -1.04
CA GLU A 111 -11.97 -11.91 -0.02
C GLU A 111 -10.54 -12.49 0.11
N MET A 112 -9.87 -12.75 -1.03
CA MET A 112 -8.47 -13.19 -1.01
C MET A 112 -7.56 -12.16 -0.35
N VAL A 113 -7.68 -10.88 -0.71
CA VAL A 113 -6.84 -9.81 -0.14
C VAL A 113 -7.11 -9.64 1.36
N GLN A 114 -8.37 -9.72 1.79
CA GLN A 114 -8.74 -9.65 3.21
C GLN A 114 -8.24 -10.85 4.02
N SER A 115 -8.04 -12.01 3.38
CA SER A 115 -7.49 -13.19 4.03
C SER A 115 -5.97 -13.12 4.29
N ILE A 116 -5.26 -12.14 3.70
CA ILE A 116 -3.82 -11.96 3.91
C ILE A 116 -3.57 -11.55 5.37
N LYS A 117 -2.95 -12.44 6.13
CA LYS A 117 -2.60 -12.17 7.52
C LYS A 117 -1.43 -11.17 7.59
N VAL A 118 -1.67 -9.99 8.17
CA VAL A 118 -0.63 -8.98 8.43
C VAL A 118 0.16 -9.36 9.70
N VAL A 119 0.97 -10.41 9.61
CA VAL A 119 1.74 -10.97 10.75
C VAL A 119 2.86 -10.02 11.20
N ASN A 120 3.31 -9.15 10.32
CA ASN A 120 4.54 -8.41 10.51
C ASN A 120 4.49 -7.35 11.62
N ASP A 121 3.37 -6.65 11.80
CA ASP A 121 3.19 -5.69 12.90
C ASP A 121 3.31 -6.33 14.29
N HIS A 122 2.88 -7.59 14.41
CA HIS A 122 3.02 -8.35 15.66
C HIS A 122 4.48 -8.70 15.92
N ALA A 123 5.26 -9.02 14.87
CA ALA A 123 6.68 -9.27 14.99
C ALA A 123 7.47 -8.00 15.37
N GLU A 124 7.17 -6.85 14.75
CA GLU A 124 7.80 -5.58 15.11
C GLU A 124 7.52 -5.18 16.57
N ARG A 125 6.28 -5.36 17.04
CA ARG A 125 5.92 -5.12 18.46
C ARG A 125 6.62 -6.09 19.40
N GLY A 126 6.73 -7.36 19.04
CA GLY A 126 7.47 -8.36 19.82
C GLY A 126 8.95 -8.01 19.97
N ILE A 127 9.62 -7.63 18.88
CA ILE A 127 11.03 -7.19 18.91
C ILE A 127 11.20 -5.93 19.74
N ALA A 128 10.30 -4.95 19.62
CA ALA A 128 10.34 -3.73 20.41
C ALA A 128 10.25 -4.03 21.92
N LEU A 129 9.31 -4.89 22.30
CA LEU A 129 9.13 -5.32 23.70
C LEU A 129 10.38 -6.02 24.24
N ILE A 130 10.98 -6.93 23.47
CA ILE A 130 12.21 -7.64 23.87
C ILE A 130 13.36 -6.64 24.07
N LYS A 131 13.52 -5.66 23.16
CA LYS A 131 14.56 -4.63 23.27
C LYS A 131 14.39 -3.77 24.51
N GLU A 132 13.17 -3.33 24.79
CA GLU A 132 12.85 -2.51 25.96
C GLU A 132 13.12 -3.28 27.26
N TYR A 133 12.71 -4.55 27.32
CA TYR A 133 12.95 -5.40 28.48
C TYR A 133 14.44 -5.66 28.73
N THR A 134 15.20 -5.98 27.67
CA THR A 134 16.65 -6.21 27.78
C THR A 134 17.38 -4.95 28.25
N GLY A 135 16.95 -3.77 27.79
CA GLY A 135 17.51 -2.49 28.21
C GLY A 135 17.25 -2.09 29.67
N ILE A 136 16.27 -2.73 30.34
CA ILE A 136 16.02 -2.54 31.79
C ILE A 136 16.90 -3.49 32.61
N LEU A 137 17.22 -4.66 32.07
CA LEU A 137 17.98 -5.71 32.76
C LEU A 137 19.50 -5.51 32.71
N THR A 138 20.00 -4.58 31.88
CA THR A 138 21.43 -4.31 31.67
C THR A 138 21.74 -2.87 32.05
#